data_AF-A0A1J0PBZ4-F1
#
_entry.id   AF-A0A1J0PBZ4-F1
#
_cell.length_a   1.000
_cell.length_b   1.000
_cell.length_c   1.000
_cell.angle_alpha   90.00
_cell.angle_beta   90.00
_cell.angle_gamma   90.00
#
_symmetry.space_group_name_H-M   'P 1'
#
loop_
_entity.id
_entity.type
_entity.pdbx_description
1 polymer ?
#
loop_
_entity_poly.entity_id
_entity_poly.type
_entity_poly.pdbx_seq_one_letter_code
_entity_poly.pdbx_strand_id
1 'polypeptide(L)'
;MQQPQRADTLSAEAGLSIDIPHHASVMVRRSAYALVGGYRNEFYYGQDWDLWYRLAEQGSFFQIPEVLTRVRLFPCGLSSRHWREQRASAALSRACYAARRSDHPEDPLLLQAARLRPRPPSWRLPRWWPFDRHQAEGAYFIAESLRRNGDPRCRRYFAEAFRHGPWLPKIWLRTAQSLHLSAHP
;
A
#
# COMPACT_ATOMS: atom_id res chain seq x y z
N MET A 1 -5.98 -0.62 -28.86
CA MET A 1 -6.41 -0.26 -27.49
C MET A 1 -7.35 -1.33 -27.01
N GLN A 2 -7.07 -1.92 -25.86
CA GLN A 2 -8.00 -2.88 -25.25
C GLN A 2 -9.22 -2.12 -24.73
N GLN A 3 -10.41 -2.71 -24.82
CA GLN A 3 -11.62 -2.03 -24.36
C GLN A 3 -11.64 -1.93 -22.83
N PRO A 4 -12.07 -0.78 -22.25
CA PRO A 4 -12.27 -0.67 -20.80
C PRO A 4 -13.27 -1.74 -20.31
N GLN A 5 -12.94 -2.37 -19.19
CA GLN A 5 -13.76 -3.43 -18.59
C GLN A 5 -14.35 -2.97 -17.26
N ARG A 6 -15.61 -3.34 -16.97
CA ARG A 6 -16.26 -2.96 -15.71
C ARG A 6 -15.61 -3.73 -14.55
N ALA A 7 -15.12 -3.03 -13.54
CA ALA A 7 -14.27 -3.62 -12.50
C ALA A 7 -14.98 -4.73 -11.69
N ASP A 8 -16.29 -4.64 -11.52
CA ASP A 8 -17.13 -5.62 -10.83
C ASP A 8 -17.40 -6.90 -11.66
N THR A 9 -17.05 -6.89 -12.95
CA THR A 9 -17.13 -8.07 -13.83
C THR A 9 -15.82 -8.83 -13.94
N LEU A 10 -14.74 -8.30 -13.38
CA LEU A 10 -13.42 -8.93 -13.39
C LEU A 10 -13.30 -9.93 -12.23
N SER A 11 -12.58 -11.04 -12.47
CA SER A 11 -12.19 -11.93 -11.37
C SER A 11 -11.29 -11.17 -10.41
N ALA A 12 -11.26 -11.57 -9.13
CA ALA A 12 -10.36 -10.96 -8.15
C ALA A 12 -8.89 -10.98 -8.63
N GLU A 13 -8.47 -12.02 -9.37
CA GLU A 13 -7.10 -12.13 -9.91
C GLU A 13 -6.84 -11.19 -11.11
N ALA A 14 -7.84 -10.93 -11.96
CA ALA A 14 -7.71 -10.05 -13.12
C ALA A 14 -7.99 -8.57 -12.80
N GLY A 15 -8.81 -8.33 -11.77
CA GLY A 15 -9.14 -7.00 -11.28
C GLY A 15 -8.08 -6.43 -10.36
N LEU A 16 -7.31 -7.27 -9.66
CA LEU A 16 -6.61 -6.85 -8.44
C LEU A 16 -5.36 -7.68 -8.17
N SER A 17 -4.19 -7.12 -8.46
CA SER A 17 -2.95 -7.66 -7.86
C SER A 17 -2.73 -7.22 -6.41
N ILE A 18 -3.68 -6.48 -5.79
CA ILE A 18 -4.10 -6.45 -4.35
C ILE A 18 -5.22 -5.38 -4.21
N ASP A 19 -6.47 -5.83 -4.17
CA ASP A 19 -7.75 -5.19 -3.80
C ASP A 19 -8.18 -3.75 -4.22
N ILE A 20 -7.32 -2.80 -4.59
CA ILE A 20 -7.70 -1.47 -5.11
C ILE A 20 -6.65 -0.88 -6.08
N PRO A 21 -7.04 -0.09 -7.11
CA PRO A 21 -6.09 0.57 -8.01
C PRO A 21 -5.18 1.56 -7.29
N HIS A 22 -3.91 1.60 -7.72
CA HIS A 22 -2.94 2.57 -7.20
C HIS A 22 -3.43 4.00 -7.43
N HIS A 23 -3.28 4.89 -6.43
CA HIS A 23 -3.79 6.26 -6.51
C HIS A 23 -3.43 7.00 -7.82
N ALA A 24 -2.17 6.86 -8.26
CA ALA A 24 -1.67 7.50 -9.48
C ALA A 24 -2.26 6.96 -10.81
N SER A 25 -2.99 5.84 -10.80
CA SER A 25 -3.55 5.21 -12.01
C SER A 25 -5.04 5.46 -12.20
N VAL A 26 -5.70 6.26 -11.34
CA VAL A 26 -7.14 6.47 -11.39
C VAL A 26 -7.49 7.86 -11.90
N MET A 27 -8.45 7.92 -12.82
CA MET A 27 -9.11 9.15 -13.23
C MET A 27 -10.55 9.14 -12.73
N VAL A 28 -11.01 10.29 -12.20
CA VAL A 28 -12.36 10.46 -11.67
C VAL A 28 -13.07 11.63 -12.33
N ARG A 29 -14.39 11.51 -12.52
CA ARG A 29 -15.21 12.65 -12.94
C ARG A 29 -15.25 13.68 -11.81
N ARG A 30 -15.03 14.95 -12.15
CA ARG A 30 -15.07 16.06 -11.19
C ARG A 30 -16.39 16.12 -10.42
N SER A 31 -17.52 15.91 -11.10
CA SER A 31 -18.84 15.92 -10.48
C SER A 31 -18.99 14.82 -9.42
N ALA A 32 -18.52 13.60 -9.70
CA ALA A 32 -18.56 12.50 -8.74
C ALA A 32 -17.63 12.76 -7.54
N TYR A 33 -16.42 13.28 -7.78
CA TYR A 33 -15.49 13.66 -6.70
C TYR A 33 -16.08 14.74 -5.78
N ALA A 34 -16.72 15.77 -6.36
CA ALA A 34 -17.38 16.82 -5.60
C ALA A 34 -18.59 16.29 -4.82
N LEU A 35 -19.38 15.40 -5.42
CA LEU A 35 -20.56 14.79 -4.79
C LEU A 35 -20.20 14.03 -3.51
N VAL A 36 -19.09 13.29 -3.52
CA VAL A 36 -18.64 12.52 -2.35
C VAL A 36 -17.84 13.36 -1.34
N GLY A 37 -17.56 14.63 -1.63
CA GLY A 37 -16.86 15.54 -0.71
C GLY A 37 -15.32 15.41 -0.70
N GLY A 38 -14.72 14.77 -1.71
CA GLY A 38 -13.26 14.67 -1.83
C GLY A 38 -12.58 13.80 -0.77
N TYR A 39 -11.34 14.12 -0.38
CA TYR A 39 -10.58 13.33 0.60
C TYR A 39 -10.97 13.65 2.06
N ARG A 40 -11.03 12.60 2.88
CA ARG A 40 -11.27 12.70 4.33
C ARG A 40 -9.95 12.79 5.11
N ASN A 41 -9.91 13.67 6.10
CA ASN A 41 -8.71 13.90 6.92
C ASN A 41 -8.47 12.74 7.90
N GLU A 42 -9.51 12.00 8.26
CA GLU A 42 -9.50 10.85 9.14
C GLU A 42 -8.53 9.78 8.62
N PHE A 43 -8.49 9.57 7.29
CA PHE A 43 -7.72 8.50 6.65
C PHE A 43 -6.30 8.90 6.21
N TYR A 44 -5.46 9.41 7.13
CA TYR A 44 -4.10 9.92 6.81
C TYR A 44 -3.24 8.98 5.93
N TYR A 45 -3.28 7.66 6.17
CA TYR A 45 -2.46 6.69 5.45
C TYR A 45 -3.16 6.04 4.24
N GLY A 46 -4.46 6.25 4.05
CA GLY A 46 -5.26 5.53 3.05
C GLY A 46 -6.47 6.33 2.59
N GLN A 47 -6.26 7.61 2.27
CA GLN A 47 -7.31 8.52 1.80
C GLN A 47 -7.95 8.04 0.49
N ASP A 48 -7.15 7.37 -0.35
CA ASP A 48 -7.57 6.77 -1.60
C ASP A 48 -8.57 5.63 -1.36
N TRP A 49 -8.29 4.70 -0.44
CA TRP A 49 -9.21 3.61 -0.08
C TRP A 49 -10.62 4.11 0.29
N ASP A 50 -10.71 5.05 1.22
CA ASP A 50 -12.00 5.64 1.63
C ASP A 50 -12.69 6.38 0.47
N LEU A 51 -11.94 7.13 -0.35
CA LEU A 51 -12.48 7.81 -1.51
C LEU A 51 -13.05 6.82 -2.54
N TRP A 52 -12.35 5.73 -2.83
CA TRP A 52 -12.81 4.74 -3.81
C TRP A 52 -14.12 4.08 -3.38
N TYR A 53 -14.25 3.72 -2.10
CA TYR A 53 -15.50 3.15 -1.60
C TYR A 53 -16.66 4.13 -1.70
N ARG A 54 -16.46 5.41 -1.37
CA ARG A 54 -17.51 6.43 -1.52
C ARG A 54 -17.88 6.69 -2.98
N LEU A 55 -16.89 6.69 -3.88
CA LEU A 55 -17.16 6.80 -5.32
C LEU A 55 -17.90 5.59 -5.88
N ALA A 56 -17.62 4.39 -5.37
CA ALA A 56 -18.26 3.14 -5.78
C ALA A 56 -19.76 3.10 -5.42
N GLU A 57 -20.18 3.87 -4.43
CA GLU A 57 -21.60 4.05 -4.09
C GLU A 57 -22.33 4.94 -5.11
N GLN A 58 -21.60 5.79 -5.85
CA GLN A 58 -22.17 6.74 -6.82
C GLN A 58 -22.13 6.25 -8.26
N GLY A 59 -21.36 5.21 -8.56
CA GLY A 59 -21.21 4.72 -9.93
C GLY A 59 -20.26 3.54 -10.08
N SER A 60 -19.97 3.19 -11.33
CA SER A 60 -19.14 2.03 -11.67
C SER A 60 -17.68 2.42 -11.94
N PHE A 61 -16.77 1.51 -11.60
CA PHE A 61 -15.37 1.59 -11.97
C PHE A 61 -15.11 0.84 -13.28
N PHE A 62 -14.21 1.38 -14.10
CA PHE A 62 -13.71 0.74 -15.30
C PHE A 62 -12.20 0.61 -15.23
N GLN A 63 -11.69 -0.58 -15.51
CA GLN A 63 -10.26 -0.88 -15.58
C GLN A 63 -9.82 -0.88 -17.04
N ILE A 64 -8.67 -0.26 -17.30
CA ILE A 64 -7.99 -0.36 -18.59
C ILE A 64 -6.89 -1.41 -18.43
N PRO A 65 -6.98 -2.57 -19.10
CA PRO A 65 -6.00 -3.66 -19.00
C PRO A 65 -4.67 -3.35 -19.73
N GLU A 66 -4.16 -2.14 -19.56
CA GLU A 66 -2.91 -1.66 -20.14
C GLU A 66 -2.01 -1.09 -19.03
N VAL A 67 -0.68 -1.24 -19.17
CA VAL A 67 0.28 -0.67 -18.21
C VAL A 67 0.44 0.82 -18.49
N LEU A 68 -0.40 1.63 -17.86
CA LEU A 68 -0.43 3.09 -18.06
C LEU A 68 0.32 3.89 -16.99
N THR A 69 0.77 3.24 -15.92
CA THR A 69 1.45 3.91 -14.81
C THR A 69 2.68 3.12 -14.36
N ARG A 70 3.80 3.81 -14.19
CA ARG A 70 5.00 3.26 -13.55
C ARG A 70 5.24 3.98 -12.23
N VAL A 71 5.28 3.22 -11.15
CA VAL A 71 5.53 3.75 -9.81
C VAL A 71 6.95 3.38 -9.39
N ARG A 72 7.67 4.35 -8.83
CA ARG A 72 8.97 4.10 -8.23
C ARG A 72 8.80 3.73 -6.76
N LEU A 73 9.23 2.53 -6.40
CA LEU A 73 9.37 2.12 -5.00
C LEU A 73 10.78 2.46 -4.51
N PHE A 74 10.89 2.95 -3.29
CA PHE A 74 12.16 3.24 -2.64
C PHE A 74 12.05 2.98 -1.13
N PRO A 75 13.15 2.60 -0.44
CA PRO A 75 13.11 2.13 0.95
C PRO A 75 12.45 3.11 1.93
N CYS A 76 12.69 4.40 1.79
CA CYS A 76 12.16 5.41 2.72
C CYS A 76 10.76 5.95 2.35
N GLY A 77 10.09 5.35 1.37
CA GLY A 77 8.75 5.75 0.91
C GLY A 77 7.64 5.45 1.93
N LEU A 78 6.47 6.06 1.73
CA LEU A 78 5.31 5.85 2.60
C LEU A 78 4.86 4.38 2.58
N SER A 79 4.76 3.78 1.40
CA SER A 79 4.34 2.39 1.20
C SER A 79 5.27 1.37 1.83
N SER A 80 6.57 1.66 1.94
CA SER A 80 7.53 0.75 2.59
C SER A 80 7.59 0.95 4.11
N ARG A 81 7.46 2.19 4.59
CA ARG A 81 7.55 2.52 6.03
C ARG A 81 6.27 2.27 6.81
N HIS A 82 5.12 2.53 6.19
CA HIS A 82 3.82 2.57 6.87
C HIS A 82 2.80 1.61 6.25
N TRP A 83 3.25 0.48 5.68
CA TRP A 83 2.35 -0.47 5.03
C TRP A 83 1.32 -1.08 6.00
N ARG A 84 1.67 -1.20 7.29
CA ARG A 84 0.78 -1.74 8.31
C ARG A 84 -0.36 -0.78 8.60
N GLU A 85 -0.03 0.50 8.75
CA GLU A 85 -0.98 1.58 8.95
C GLU A 85 -1.86 1.79 7.71
N GLN A 86 -1.27 1.68 6.50
CA GLN A 86 -2.03 1.64 5.23
C GLN A 86 -3.04 0.49 5.23
N ARG A 87 -2.62 -0.73 5.61
CA ARG A 87 -3.52 -1.89 5.66
C ARG A 87 -4.62 -1.73 6.71
N ALA A 88 -4.31 -1.18 7.88
CA ALA A 88 -5.30 -0.87 8.90
C ALA A 88 -6.29 0.21 8.41
N SER A 89 -5.79 1.25 7.75
CA SER A 89 -6.59 2.32 7.13
C SER A 89 -7.53 1.76 6.05
N ALA A 90 -7.04 0.84 5.21
CA ALA A 90 -7.83 0.16 4.19
C ALA A 90 -8.95 -0.70 4.82
N ALA A 91 -8.65 -1.44 5.89
CA ALA A 91 -9.64 -2.23 6.61
C ALA A 91 -10.75 -1.36 7.22
N LEU A 92 -10.38 -0.22 7.82
CA LEU A 92 -11.33 0.75 8.35
C LEU A 92 -12.19 1.38 7.24
N SER A 93 -11.58 1.67 6.08
CA SER A 93 -12.30 2.21 4.91
C SER A 93 -13.37 1.22 4.42
N ARG A 94 -13.00 -0.07 4.32
CA ARG A 94 -13.94 -1.15 3.97
C ARG A 94 -15.03 -1.33 5.02
N ALA A 95 -14.70 -1.20 6.30
CA ALA A 95 -15.69 -1.25 7.38
C ALA A 95 -16.67 -0.08 7.31
N CYS A 96 -16.20 1.13 7.00
CA CYS A 96 -17.08 2.30 6.80
C CYS A 96 -18.04 2.07 5.63
N TYR A 97 -17.54 1.54 4.51
CA TYR A 97 -18.36 1.14 3.37
C TYR A 97 -19.44 0.13 3.76
N ALA A 98 -19.08 -0.92 4.49
CA ALA A 98 -20.04 -1.91 4.97
C ALA A 98 -21.08 -1.30 5.92
N ALA A 99 -20.66 -0.43 6.84
CA ALA A 99 -21.55 0.25 7.78
C ALA A 99 -22.59 1.12 7.05
N ARG A 100 -22.17 1.94 6.07
CA ARG A 100 -23.08 2.76 5.27
C ARG A 100 -24.10 1.93 4.49
N ARG A 101 -23.71 0.77 3.97
CA ARG A 101 -24.63 -0.15 3.26
C ARG A 101 -25.63 -0.87 4.17
N SER A 102 -25.38 -0.88 5.47
CA SER A 102 -26.26 -1.48 6.48
C SER A 102 -26.95 -0.42 7.35
N ASP A 103 -26.97 0.85 6.90
CA ASP A 103 -27.54 1.99 7.63
C ASP A 103 -27.01 2.14 9.07
N HIS A 104 -25.75 1.74 9.28
CA HIS A 104 -25.04 1.89 10.56
C HIS A 104 -24.14 3.14 10.55
N PRO A 105 -24.01 3.83 11.71
CA PRO A 105 -23.14 5.00 11.81
C PRO A 105 -21.67 4.64 11.62
N GLU A 106 -20.94 5.45 10.86
CA GLU A 106 -19.51 5.28 10.61
C GLU A 106 -18.62 6.08 11.59
N ASP A 107 -19.18 6.96 12.41
CA ASP A 107 -18.41 7.83 13.33
C ASP A 107 -17.39 7.08 14.20
N PRO A 108 -17.71 5.91 14.80
CA PRO A 108 -16.72 5.17 15.59
C PRO A 108 -15.53 4.69 14.75
N LEU A 109 -15.76 4.37 13.48
CA LEU A 109 -14.72 3.91 12.55
C LEU A 109 -13.88 5.08 12.05
N LEU A 110 -14.51 6.22 11.78
CA LEU A 110 -13.84 7.47 11.43
C LEU A 110 -12.91 7.94 12.56
N LEU A 111 -13.37 7.87 13.81
CA LEU A 111 -12.54 8.17 14.99
C LEU A 111 -11.35 7.20 15.12
N GLN A 112 -11.52 5.93 14.78
CA GLN A 112 -10.42 4.97 14.77
C GLN A 112 -9.41 5.28 13.65
N ALA A 113 -9.88 5.61 12.45
CA ALA A 113 -9.02 6.01 11.33
C ALA A 113 -8.22 7.27 11.68
N ALA A 114 -8.88 8.26 12.30
CA ALA A 114 -8.25 9.50 12.73
C ALA A 114 -7.09 9.29 13.73
N ARG A 115 -7.08 8.19 14.48
CA ARG A 115 -5.99 7.83 15.41
C ARG A 115 -4.77 7.23 14.72
N LEU A 116 -4.91 6.74 13.48
CA LEU A 116 -3.79 6.26 12.68
C LEU A 116 -2.99 7.45 12.16
N ARG A 117 -1.94 7.82 12.91
CA ARG A 117 -1.05 8.96 12.60
C ARG A 117 0.42 8.59 12.79
N PRO A 118 1.34 9.28 12.11
CA PRO A 118 2.76 9.15 12.40
C PRO A 118 3.02 9.49 13.85
N ARG A 119 3.71 8.59 14.58
CA ARG A 119 4.16 8.86 15.94
C ARG A 119 5.66 9.21 15.89
N PRO A 120 6.09 10.30 16.53
CA PRO A 120 7.51 10.53 16.69
C PRO A 120 8.12 9.37 17.48
N PRO A 121 9.35 8.96 17.16
CA PRO A 121 10.02 7.93 17.95
C PRO A 121 10.20 8.44 19.38
N SER A 122 9.98 7.56 20.37
CA SER A 122 10.15 7.89 21.79
C SER A 122 11.60 8.25 22.14
N TRP A 123 12.55 7.83 21.32
CA TRP A 123 13.97 8.11 21.44
C TRP A 123 14.57 8.42 20.07
N ARG A 124 15.43 9.44 20.01
CA ARG A 124 16.19 9.77 18.81
C ARG A 124 17.59 9.21 18.94
N LEU A 125 18.01 8.40 17.97
CA LEU A 125 19.38 7.93 17.90
C LEU A 125 20.31 9.10 17.53
N PRO A 126 21.56 9.11 18.03
CA PRO A 126 22.54 10.13 17.67
C PRO A 126 22.82 10.14 16.16
N ARG A 127 23.09 11.32 15.57
CA ARG A 127 23.38 11.46 14.12
C ARG A 127 24.58 10.67 13.62
N TRP A 128 25.52 10.32 14.50
CA TRP A 128 26.71 9.52 14.17
C TRP A 128 26.43 8.02 14.14
N TRP A 129 25.24 7.59 14.58
CA TRP A 129 24.84 6.19 14.53
C TRP A 129 24.74 5.74 13.06
N PRO A 130 25.53 4.73 12.62
CA PRO A 130 25.73 4.44 11.20
C PRO A 130 24.55 3.71 10.54
N PHE A 131 23.47 3.50 11.28
CA PHE A 131 22.42 2.58 10.93
C PHE A 131 21.06 3.25 10.86
N ASP A 132 20.32 2.94 9.80
CA ASP A 132 18.99 3.48 9.56
C ASP A 132 17.98 2.33 9.52
N ARG A 133 17.25 2.18 10.63
CA ARG A 133 16.20 1.16 10.74
C ARG A 133 15.11 1.34 9.69
N HIS A 134 14.76 2.57 9.32
CA HIS A 134 13.73 2.80 8.31
C HIS A 134 14.21 2.39 6.93
N GLN A 135 15.46 2.68 6.60
CA GLN A 135 16.06 2.22 5.35
C GLN A 135 16.16 0.69 5.31
N ALA A 136 16.56 0.06 6.43
CA ALA A 136 16.63 -1.40 6.54
C ALA A 136 15.26 -2.07 6.36
N GLU A 137 14.25 -1.61 7.09
CA GLU A 137 12.89 -2.17 7.02
C GLU A 137 12.24 -1.93 5.66
N GLY A 138 12.47 -0.77 5.06
CA GLY A 138 11.95 -0.44 3.74
C GLY A 138 12.61 -1.22 2.60
N ALA A 139 13.93 -1.40 2.64
CA ALA A 139 14.64 -2.25 1.69
C ALA A 139 14.21 -3.72 1.85
N TYR A 140 14.03 -4.19 3.09
CA TYR A 140 13.49 -5.53 3.35
C TYR A 140 12.07 -5.71 2.78
N PHE A 141 11.20 -4.70 2.91
CA PHE A 141 9.86 -4.74 2.31
C PHE A 141 9.92 -4.92 0.79
N ILE A 142 10.74 -4.12 0.11
CA ILE A 142 10.92 -4.23 -1.35
C ILE A 142 11.50 -5.61 -1.71
N ALA A 143 12.52 -6.06 -0.98
CA ALA A 143 13.17 -7.35 -1.19
C ALA A 143 12.16 -8.51 -1.08
N GLU A 144 11.32 -8.51 -0.04
CA GLU A 144 10.32 -9.54 0.19
C GLU A 144 9.22 -9.52 -0.87
N SER A 145 8.78 -8.34 -1.31
CA SER A 145 7.82 -8.23 -2.43
C SER A 145 8.39 -8.79 -3.73
N LEU A 146 9.65 -8.46 -4.06
CA LEU A 146 10.33 -9.01 -5.23
C LEU A 146 10.52 -10.53 -5.11
N ARG A 147 10.92 -11.01 -3.93
CA ARG A 147 11.12 -12.45 -3.64
C ARG A 147 9.85 -13.27 -3.84
N ARG A 148 8.70 -12.75 -3.39
CA ARG A 148 7.38 -13.40 -3.57
C ARG A 148 6.95 -13.47 -5.02
N ASN A 149 7.39 -12.52 -5.84
CA ASN A 149 7.16 -12.50 -7.28
C ASN A 149 8.24 -13.26 -8.08
N GLY A 150 9.16 -13.97 -7.42
CA GLY A 150 10.24 -14.70 -8.08
C GLY A 150 11.32 -13.81 -8.72
N ASP A 151 11.37 -12.52 -8.39
CA ASP A 151 12.27 -11.56 -9.04
C ASP A 151 13.67 -11.57 -8.38
N PRO A 152 14.75 -11.88 -9.12
CA PRO A 152 16.10 -11.98 -8.58
C PRO A 152 16.67 -10.65 -8.08
N ARG A 153 16.09 -9.50 -8.48
CA ARG A 153 16.47 -8.17 -7.97
C ARG A 153 16.24 -8.06 -6.46
N CYS A 154 15.47 -8.97 -5.85
CA CYS A 154 15.31 -9.04 -4.39
C CYS A 154 16.64 -9.08 -3.63
N ARG A 155 17.67 -9.75 -4.17
CA ARG A 155 18.99 -9.93 -3.53
C ARG A 155 19.68 -8.59 -3.25
N ARG A 156 19.60 -7.64 -4.19
CA ARG A 156 20.15 -6.28 -4.02
C ARG A 156 19.51 -5.57 -2.84
N TYR A 157 18.18 -5.67 -2.71
CA TYR A 157 17.46 -5.01 -1.63
C TYR A 157 17.63 -5.74 -0.28
N PHE A 158 17.83 -7.06 -0.27
CA PHE A 158 18.26 -7.77 0.94
C PHE A 158 19.65 -7.32 1.40
N ALA A 159 20.61 -7.14 0.48
CA ALA A 159 21.93 -6.61 0.80
C ALA A 159 21.87 -5.16 1.33
N GLU A 160 21.01 -4.32 0.75
CA GLU A 160 20.76 -2.98 1.29
C GLU A 160 20.13 -3.04 2.68
N ALA A 161 19.11 -3.88 2.88
CA ALA A 161 18.48 -4.07 4.17
C ALA A 161 19.50 -4.53 5.23
N PHE A 162 20.41 -5.42 4.85
CA PHE A 162 21.50 -5.90 5.68
C PHE A 162 22.47 -4.79 6.06
N ARG A 163 22.89 -3.94 5.12
CA ARG A 163 23.82 -2.83 5.37
C ARG A 163 23.30 -1.86 6.43
N HIS A 164 21.98 -1.62 6.44
CA HIS A 164 21.36 -0.66 7.36
C HIS A 164 20.81 -1.27 8.65
N GLY A 165 20.68 -2.60 8.73
CA GLY A 165 20.01 -3.27 9.85
C GLY A 165 20.49 -4.70 10.15
N PRO A 166 21.79 -4.97 10.29
CA PRO A 166 22.31 -6.33 10.49
C PRO A 166 21.82 -7.03 11.78
N TRP A 167 21.31 -6.30 12.79
CA TRP A 167 20.74 -6.90 14.02
C TRP A 167 19.29 -7.37 13.87
N LEU A 168 18.64 -7.22 12.72
CA LEU A 168 17.26 -7.70 12.51
C LEU A 168 17.29 -9.19 12.08
N PRO A 169 16.93 -10.16 12.94
CA PRO A 169 17.12 -11.59 12.66
C PRO A 169 16.35 -12.07 11.42
N LYS A 170 15.19 -11.42 11.15
CA LYS A 170 14.38 -11.65 9.94
C LYS A 170 15.14 -11.41 8.63
N ILE A 171 16.10 -10.48 8.62
CA ILE A 171 16.86 -10.14 7.41
C ILE A 171 17.80 -11.30 7.05
N TRP A 172 18.49 -11.87 8.03
CA TRP A 172 19.38 -13.03 7.84
C TRP A 172 18.64 -14.24 7.27
N LEU A 173 17.55 -14.64 7.92
CA LEU A 173 16.77 -15.82 7.51
C LEU A 173 16.27 -15.70 6.06
N ARG A 174 15.74 -14.53 5.68
CA ARG A 174 15.20 -14.32 4.34
C ARG A 174 16.27 -14.13 3.27
N THR A 175 17.42 -13.53 3.64
CA THR A 175 18.57 -13.43 2.74
C THR A 175 19.06 -14.82 2.36
N ALA A 176 19.24 -15.72 3.33
CA ALA A 176 19.62 -17.10 3.07
C ALA A 176 18.62 -17.83 2.15
N GLN A 177 17.31 -17.67 2.40
CA GLN A 177 16.26 -18.27 1.54
C GLN A 177 16.26 -17.71 0.12
N SER A 178 16.67 -16.45 -0.09
CA SER A 178 16.73 -15.83 -1.42
C SER A 178 17.87 -16.34 -2.29
N LEU A 179 18.90 -16.98 -1.71
CA LEU A 179 20.04 -17.54 -2.45
C LEU A 179 19.63 -18.76 -3.29
N HIS A 180 18.55 -19.45 -2.90
CA HIS A 180 18.00 -20.60 -3.61
C HIS A 180 17.02 -20.23 -4.73
N LEU A 181 16.69 -18.96 -4.92
CA LEU A 181 15.90 -18.52 -6.08
C LEU A 181 16.77 -18.56 -7.33
N SER A 182 16.55 -19.55 -8.18
CA SER A 182 17.14 -19.60 -9.52
C SER A 182 16.69 -18.37 -10.33
N ALA A 183 17.61 -17.76 -11.07
CA ALA A 183 17.25 -16.75 -12.06
C ALA A 183 16.45 -17.46 -13.16
N HIS A 184 15.13 -17.37 -13.11
CA HIS A 184 14.31 -17.77 -14.24
C HIS A 184 14.47 -16.69 -15.32
N PRO A 185 14.80 -17.08 -16.57
CA PRO A 185 14.99 -16.17 -17.69
C PRO A 185 13.70 -15.42 -18.06
#